data_AF-A0A4D4LAY8-F1
#
_entry.id   AF-A0A4D4LAY8-F1
#
_cell.length_a   1.000
_cell.length_b   1.000
_cell.length_c   1.000
_cell.angle_alpha   90.00
_cell.angle_beta   90.00
_cell.angle_gamma   90.00
#
_symmetry.space_group_name_H-M   'P 1'
#
loop_
_entity.id
_entity.type
_entity.pdbx_description
1 polymer ?
#
loop_
_entity_poly.entity_id
_entity_poly.type
_entity_poly.pdbx_seq_one_letter_code
_entity_poly.pdbx_strand_id
1 'polypeptide(L)'
;MRTRALYLALATALAALFAGILSGPATAGQPQRSTASEAATEAAPKVTSKAAFTHPGVLVSRAQLDFVRSKVNAGAQPWKGAYDAMLASPYASLSRTPKPRAVVECGPYSDPNIGCTDERQDALAAYSLSLAWYITRDSRYAEKAIQIMDAWSATIKDHTNSNAPLQTGWAGSSWPGRPRSSATATTAGPPPRSTASRPCCAPSTSRRSSAARTPTATGSW
;
A
#
# COMPACT_ATOMS: atom_id res chain seq x y z
N MET A 1 -18.68 -57.28 -12.68
CA MET A 1 -18.83 -57.15 -11.21
C MET A 1 -17.67 -57.84 -10.47
N ARG A 2 -16.42 -57.46 -10.73
CA ARG A 2 -15.23 -58.09 -10.09
C ARG A 2 -14.13 -57.10 -9.69
N THR A 3 -14.35 -55.80 -9.85
CA THR A 3 -13.37 -54.73 -9.52
C THR A 3 -13.80 -53.83 -8.36
N ARG A 4 -14.98 -54.06 -7.77
CA ARG A 4 -15.46 -53.36 -6.56
C ARG A 4 -15.16 -54.09 -5.24
N ALA A 5 -14.64 -55.31 -5.31
CA ALA A 5 -14.34 -56.14 -4.13
C ALA A 5 -12.89 -56.00 -3.61
N LEU A 6 -12.02 -55.27 -4.31
CA LEU A 6 -10.61 -55.10 -3.94
C LEU A 6 -10.32 -53.82 -3.14
N TYR A 7 -11.27 -52.90 -3.02
CA TYR A 7 -11.10 -51.67 -2.23
C TYR A 7 -11.71 -51.70 -0.83
N LEU A 8 -12.47 -52.75 -0.49
CA LEU A 8 -13.02 -52.94 0.86
C LEU A 8 -12.18 -53.86 1.77
N ALA A 9 -11.02 -54.34 1.31
CA ALA A 9 -10.10 -55.18 2.09
C ALA A 9 -8.78 -54.48 2.47
N LEU A 10 -8.68 -53.16 2.29
CA LEU A 10 -7.49 -52.37 2.61
C LEU A 10 -7.75 -51.21 3.60
N ALA A 11 -8.83 -51.32 4.39
CA ALA A 11 -9.27 -50.28 5.33
C ALA A 11 -9.44 -50.75 6.79
N THR A 12 -8.94 -51.94 7.16
CA THR A 12 -9.05 -52.46 8.54
C THR A 12 -7.75 -53.07 9.08
N ALA A 13 -6.60 -52.57 8.63
CA ALA A 13 -5.28 -52.93 9.17
C ALA A 13 -4.48 -51.69 9.62
N LEU A 14 -5.15 -50.76 10.33
CA LEU A 14 -4.50 -49.66 11.03
C LEU A 14 -5.24 -49.30 12.34
N ALA A 15 -5.65 -50.34 13.09
CA ALA A 15 -6.32 -50.20 14.38
C ALA A 15 -5.86 -51.31 15.34
N ALA A 16 -4.55 -51.42 15.55
CA ALA A 16 -3.96 -52.27 16.59
C ALA A 16 -2.49 -51.88 16.85
N LEU A 17 -2.26 -50.65 17.31
CA LEU A 17 -0.98 -50.25 17.89
C LEU A 17 -1.21 -48.98 18.70
N PHE A 18 -1.75 -49.12 19.91
CA PHE A 18 -1.55 -48.24 21.07
C PHE A 18 -2.40 -48.80 22.22
N ALA A 19 -1.90 -49.86 22.86
CA ALA A 19 -2.44 -50.39 24.11
C ALA A 19 -1.29 -50.84 25.02
N GLY A 20 -1.24 -50.25 26.22
CA GLY A 20 -0.29 -50.55 27.30
C GLY A 20 1.04 -49.79 27.14
N ILE A 21 1.60 -49.11 28.13
CA ILE A 21 1.63 -49.33 29.59
C ILE A 21 2.03 -47.98 30.22
N LEU A 22 1.39 -47.55 31.31
CA LEU A 22 2.01 -47.41 32.64
C LEU A 22 1.11 -46.61 33.59
N SER A 23 0.49 -47.33 34.52
CA SER A 23 -0.15 -46.79 35.72
C SER A 23 0.89 -46.11 36.63
N GLY A 24 0.57 -44.93 37.14
CA GLY A 24 1.28 -44.26 38.23
C GLY A 24 0.28 -43.47 39.09
N PRO A 25 0.42 -43.45 40.44
CA PRO A 25 -0.66 -43.10 41.35
C PRO A 25 -0.90 -41.59 41.47
N ALA A 26 -2.16 -41.25 41.71
CA ALA A 26 -2.62 -39.93 42.10
C ALA A 26 -1.98 -39.48 43.42
N THR A 27 -1.33 -38.32 43.42
CA THR A 27 -1.05 -37.54 44.63
C THR A 27 -1.74 -36.20 44.49
N ALA A 28 -2.76 -36.00 45.32
CA ALA A 28 -3.45 -34.74 45.49
C ALA A 28 -2.52 -33.74 46.22
N GLY A 29 -1.90 -32.85 45.45
CA GLY A 29 -1.16 -31.69 45.96
C GLY A 29 -2.11 -30.50 46.16
N GLN A 30 -2.10 -29.95 47.38
CA GLN A 30 -2.96 -28.89 47.89
C GLN A 30 -2.88 -27.55 47.11
N PRO A 31 -3.93 -26.71 47.17
CA PRO A 31 -3.87 -25.34 46.65
C PRO A 31 -3.12 -24.44 47.65
N GLN A 32 -1.86 -24.12 47.35
CA GLN A 32 -1.12 -23.07 48.05
C GLN A 32 -1.68 -21.70 47.64
N ARG A 33 -2.52 -21.11 48.51
CA ARG A 33 -2.77 -19.67 48.51
C ARG A 33 -1.47 -18.97 48.89
N SER A 34 -0.74 -18.45 47.91
CA SER A 34 0.31 -17.49 48.17
C SER A 34 -0.34 -16.15 48.50
N THR A 35 -0.13 -15.72 49.74
CA THR A 35 -0.38 -14.36 50.21
C THR A 35 0.30 -13.35 49.30
N ALA A 36 -0.40 -12.25 49.05
CA ALA A 36 0.12 -11.07 48.36
C ALA A 36 1.37 -10.53 49.05
N SER A 37 2.37 -10.15 48.25
CA SER A 37 3.42 -9.22 48.65
C SER A 37 3.72 -8.31 47.45
N GLU A 38 3.18 -7.10 47.55
CA GLU A 38 3.84 -5.84 47.27
C GLU A 38 4.65 -5.66 45.96
N ALA A 39 4.02 -4.92 45.04
CA ALA A 39 4.63 -3.85 44.25
C ALA A 39 6.07 -4.06 43.73
N ALA A 40 6.21 -4.84 42.67
CA ALA A 40 7.22 -4.58 41.66
C ALA A 40 6.58 -3.74 40.56
N THR A 41 6.86 -2.43 40.54
CA THR A 41 6.68 -1.61 39.33
C THR A 41 7.60 -2.16 38.27
N GLU A 42 7.11 -3.13 37.50
CA GLU A 42 7.75 -3.59 36.28
C GLU A 42 7.64 -2.45 35.27
N ALA A 43 8.72 -1.67 35.19
CA ALA A 43 8.89 -0.69 34.13
C ALA A 43 8.77 -1.44 32.80
N ALA A 44 7.63 -1.27 32.13
CA ALA A 44 7.39 -1.82 30.81
C ALA A 44 8.62 -1.56 29.93
N PRO A 45 9.10 -2.56 29.17
CA PRO A 45 10.26 -2.39 28.33
C PRO A 45 9.93 -1.26 27.36
N LYS A 46 10.62 -0.12 27.50
CA LYS A 46 10.59 0.92 26.48
C LYS A 46 11.14 0.29 25.22
N VAL A 47 10.25 -0.04 24.27
CA VAL A 47 10.62 -0.49 22.92
C VAL A 47 11.40 0.66 22.28
N THR A 48 12.72 0.61 22.45
CA THR A 48 13.67 1.62 21.99
C THR A 48 14.51 1.00 20.90
N SER A 49 13.89 0.87 19.74
CA SER A 49 14.50 1.25 18.48
C SER A 49 13.38 1.26 17.45
N LYS A 50 13.18 2.41 16.80
CA LYS A 50 12.40 2.46 15.57
C LYS A 50 13.26 1.74 14.54
N ALA A 51 13.13 0.42 14.44
CA ALA A 51 13.82 -0.36 13.42
C ALA A 51 13.59 0.33 12.07
N ALA A 52 14.67 0.66 11.36
CA ALA A 52 14.55 1.34 10.08
C ALA A 52 13.74 0.45 9.14
N PHE A 53 12.52 0.88 8.81
CA PHE A 53 11.65 0.13 7.92
C PHE A 53 12.31 0.04 6.55
N THR A 54 12.72 -1.17 6.19
CA THR A 54 13.38 -1.45 4.91
C THR A 54 12.34 -1.96 3.92
N HIS A 55 12.20 -1.24 2.82
CA HIS A 55 11.34 -1.62 1.72
C HIS A 55 12.18 -2.00 0.51
N PRO A 56 11.87 -3.10 -0.20
CA PRO A 56 10.77 -4.05 0.05
C PRO A 56 11.10 -5.08 1.15
N GLY A 57 10.10 -5.51 1.92
CA GLY A 57 10.35 -6.47 3.02
C GLY A 57 9.17 -6.97 3.87
N VAL A 58 7.93 -6.50 3.66
CA VAL A 58 6.78 -6.94 4.51
C VAL A 58 6.28 -8.33 4.12
N LEU A 59 6.05 -8.56 2.82
CA LEU A 59 5.57 -9.85 2.28
C LEU A 59 6.53 -10.44 1.24
N VAL A 60 7.25 -9.57 0.54
CA VAL A 60 8.17 -9.95 -0.52
C VAL A 60 9.51 -9.25 -0.28
N SER A 61 10.58 -10.04 -0.25
CA SER A 61 11.95 -9.53 -0.10
C SER A 61 12.53 -9.08 -1.44
N ARG A 62 13.54 -8.21 -1.37
CA ARG A 62 14.30 -7.79 -2.56
C ARG A 62 14.90 -8.97 -3.32
N ALA A 63 15.47 -9.96 -2.61
CA ALA A 63 16.06 -11.14 -3.23
C ALA A 63 15.04 -11.95 -4.05
N GLN A 64 13.81 -12.09 -3.55
CA GLN A 64 12.73 -12.76 -4.29
C GLN A 64 12.34 -11.97 -5.54
N LEU A 65 12.26 -10.64 -5.46
CA LEU A 65 11.96 -9.81 -6.63
C LEU A 65 13.09 -9.87 -7.67
N ASP A 66 14.35 -9.88 -7.25
CA ASP A 66 15.51 -10.02 -8.13
C ASP A 66 15.55 -11.40 -8.81
N PHE A 67 15.19 -12.45 -8.07
CA PHE A 67 15.00 -13.79 -8.64
C PHE A 67 13.93 -13.78 -9.73
N VAL A 68 12.73 -13.27 -9.46
CA VAL A 68 11.64 -13.22 -10.45
C VAL A 68 12.03 -12.39 -11.67
N ARG A 69 12.64 -11.22 -11.45
CA ARG A 69 13.14 -10.36 -12.54
C ARG A 69 14.13 -11.10 -13.42
N SER A 70 15.08 -11.86 -12.84
CA SER A 70 16.04 -12.64 -13.62
C SER A 70 15.36 -13.69 -14.49
N LYS A 71 14.33 -14.37 -13.97
CA LYS A 71 13.56 -15.38 -14.70
C LYS A 71 12.74 -14.77 -15.83
N VAL A 72 12.07 -13.65 -15.58
CA VAL A 72 11.30 -12.93 -16.62
C VAL A 72 12.21 -12.42 -17.74
N ASN A 73 13.35 -11.82 -17.39
CA ASN A 73 14.30 -11.30 -18.37
C ASN A 73 14.96 -12.41 -19.20
N ALA A 74 15.13 -13.60 -18.62
CA ALA A 74 15.59 -14.79 -19.33
C ALA A 74 14.48 -15.50 -20.14
N GLY A 75 13.24 -15.00 -20.13
CA GLY A 75 12.10 -15.63 -20.79
C GLY A 75 11.68 -16.97 -20.18
N ALA A 76 12.11 -17.28 -18.95
CA ALA A 76 11.87 -18.57 -18.32
C ALA A 76 10.40 -18.72 -17.90
N GLN A 77 9.84 -19.88 -18.17
CA GLN A 77 8.48 -20.25 -17.73
C GLN A 77 8.51 -20.89 -16.34
N PRO A 78 7.47 -20.69 -15.52
CA PRO A 78 6.21 -19.97 -15.80
C PRO A 78 6.25 -18.45 -15.56
N TRP A 79 7.39 -17.90 -15.11
CA TRP A 79 7.50 -16.50 -14.70
C TRP A 79 7.18 -15.51 -15.81
N LYS A 80 7.70 -15.74 -17.02
CA LYS A 80 7.43 -14.85 -18.16
C LYS A 80 5.95 -14.83 -18.52
N GLY A 81 5.28 -15.99 -18.59
CA GLY A 81 3.85 -16.05 -18.86
C GLY A 81 3.00 -15.34 -17.81
N ALA A 82 3.32 -15.51 -16.52
CA ALA A 82 2.64 -14.80 -15.44
C ALA A 82 2.85 -13.27 -15.51
N TYR A 83 4.06 -12.83 -15.85
CA TYR A 83 4.38 -11.42 -16.02
C TYR A 83 3.61 -10.79 -17.20
N ASP A 84 3.54 -11.48 -18.33
CA ASP A 84 2.80 -11.01 -19.50
C ASP A 84 1.29 -10.94 -19.22
N ALA A 85 0.74 -11.93 -18.52
CA ALA A 85 -0.65 -11.91 -18.08
C ALA A 85 -0.94 -10.73 -17.13
N MET A 86 0.00 -10.42 -16.23
CA MET A 86 -0.12 -9.23 -15.38
C MET A 86 -0.10 -7.94 -16.20
N LEU A 87 0.80 -7.81 -17.17
CA LEU A 87 0.87 -6.61 -18.04
C LEU A 87 -0.36 -6.43 -18.92
N ALA A 88 -0.99 -7.53 -19.35
CA ALA A 88 -2.23 -7.50 -20.13
C ALA A 88 -3.46 -7.12 -19.26
N SER A 89 -3.33 -7.16 -17.94
CA SER A 89 -4.41 -6.81 -17.02
C SER A 89 -4.71 -5.30 -17.04
N PRO A 90 -5.99 -4.88 -16.87
CA PRO A 90 -6.32 -3.47 -16.71
C PRO A 90 -5.62 -2.79 -15.53
N TYR A 91 -5.12 -3.56 -14.56
CA TYR A 91 -4.37 -3.04 -13.41
C TYR A 91 -2.97 -2.53 -13.76
N ALA A 92 -2.35 -3.06 -14.83
CA ALA A 92 -1.05 -2.59 -15.31
C ALA A 92 -1.15 -1.43 -16.33
N SER A 93 -2.36 -0.91 -16.57
CA SER A 93 -2.57 0.16 -17.54
C SER A 93 -2.04 1.51 -17.06
N LEU A 94 -1.21 2.15 -17.89
CA LEU A 94 -0.72 3.51 -17.68
C LEU A 94 -1.81 4.59 -17.92
N SER A 95 -2.94 4.23 -18.54
CA SER A 95 -4.06 5.16 -18.77
C SER A 95 -5.08 5.18 -17.63
N ARG A 96 -4.88 4.38 -16.58
CA ARG A 96 -5.81 4.33 -15.44
C ARG A 96 -5.90 5.68 -14.74
N THR A 97 -7.13 6.12 -14.48
CA THR A 97 -7.45 7.30 -13.66
C THR A 97 -7.82 6.84 -12.25
N PRO A 98 -7.12 7.29 -11.19
CA PRO A 98 -7.48 6.93 -9.82
C PRO A 98 -8.83 7.53 -9.44
N LYS A 99 -9.56 6.84 -8.57
CA LYS A 99 -10.91 7.22 -8.13
C LYS A 99 -10.99 7.32 -6.60
N PRO A 100 -10.18 8.20 -5.97
CA PRO A 100 -10.14 8.30 -4.52
C PRO A 100 -11.46 8.82 -3.95
N ARG A 101 -11.81 8.36 -2.75
CA ARG A 101 -12.98 8.81 -1.98
C ARG A 101 -12.60 9.08 -0.54
N ALA A 102 -13.24 10.08 0.07
CA ALA A 102 -12.99 10.41 1.47
C ALA A 102 -13.51 9.34 2.42
N VAL A 103 -14.70 8.80 2.12
CA VAL A 103 -15.32 7.69 2.85
C VAL A 103 -15.56 6.55 1.88
N VAL A 104 -15.08 5.37 2.22
CA VAL A 104 -15.34 4.12 1.49
C VAL A 104 -16.40 3.34 2.27
N GLU A 105 -17.62 3.28 1.74
CA GLU A 105 -18.74 2.58 2.39
C GLU A 105 -18.99 1.23 1.75
N CYS A 106 -18.82 0.17 2.53
CA CYS A 106 -19.00 -1.21 2.10
C CYS A 106 -20.08 -1.90 2.92
N GLY A 107 -21.27 -2.02 2.36
CA GLY A 107 -22.34 -2.80 2.99
C GLY A 107 -22.14 -4.31 2.89
N PRO A 108 -23.04 -5.10 3.49
CA PRO A 108 -23.01 -6.57 3.43
C PRO A 108 -22.89 -7.06 1.98
N TYR A 109 -22.02 -8.05 1.72
CA TYR A 109 -21.71 -8.52 0.36
C TYR A 109 -21.24 -7.44 -0.63
N SER A 110 -20.76 -6.30 -0.13
CA SER A 110 -20.44 -5.09 -0.89
C SER A 110 -21.67 -4.39 -1.47
N ASP A 111 -22.81 -4.43 -0.77
CA ASP A 111 -24.02 -3.70 -1.12
C ASP A 111 -24.51 -2.86 0.07
N PRO A 112 -24.44 -1.51 0.03
CA PRO A 112 -23.99 -0.70 -1.11
C PRO A 112 -22.46 -0.77 -1.33
N ASN A 113 -22.05 -0.54 -2.58
CA ASN A 113 -20.64 -0.46 -3.00
C ASN A 113 -20.24 0.99 -3.29
N ILE A 114 -20.00 1.79 -2.26
CA ILE A 114 -19.59 3.19 -2.43
C ILE A 114 -18.08 3.28 -2.24
N GLY A 115 -17.34 2.97 -3.29
CA GLY A 115 -15.88 3.11 -3.34
C GLY A 115 -15.07 1.85 -3.03
N CYS A 116 -15.68 0.76 -2.56
CA CYS A 116 -14.96 -0.46 -2.19
C CYS A 116 -14.25 -1.07 -3.40
N THR A 117 -14.95 -1.14 -4.53
CA THR A 117 -14.35 -1.62 -5.78
C THR A 117 -13.33 -0.65 -6.33
N ASP A 118 -13.60 0.66 -6.28
CA ASP A 118 -12.67 1.69 -6.76
C ASP A 118 -11.33 1.60 -6.00
N GLU A 119 -11.39 1.56 -4.67
CA GLU A 119 -10.22 1.42 -3.79
C GLU A 119 -9.46 0.13 -4.07
N ARG A 120 -10.16 -1.01 -4.10
CA ARG A 120 -9.52 -2.31 -4.32
C ARG A 120 -8.79 -2.36 -5.66
N GLN A 121 -9.44 -1.90 -6.72
CA GLN A 121 -8.86 -1.92 -8.05
C GLN A 121 -7.69 -0.95 -8.18
N ASP A 122 -7.73 0.21 -7.53
CA ASP A 122 -6.61 1.15 -7.51
C ASP A 122 -5.43 0.62 -6.68
N ALA A 123 -5.70 -0.08 -5.57
CA ALA A 123 -4.68 -0.75 -4.79
C ALA A 123 -3.97 -1.85 -5.59
N LEU A 124 -4.75 -2.69 -6.30
CA LEU A 124 -4.22 -3.70 -7.21
C LEU A 124 -3.43 -3.08 -8.37
N ALA A 125 -3.92 -1.98 -8.94
CA ALA A 125 -3.22 -1.27 -9.99
C ALA A 125 -1.87 -0.71 -9.52
N ALA A 126 -1.83 -0.02 -8.37
CA ALA A 126 -0.59 0.48 -7.79
C ALA A 126 0.43 -0.66 -7.56
N TYR A 127 -0.03 -1.81 -7.07
CA TYR A 127 0.81 -2.99 -6.89
C TYR A 127 1.33 -3.55 -8.22
N SER A 128 0.45 -3.79 -9.21
CA SER A 128 0.85 -4.31 -10.53
C SER A 128 1.84 -3.39 -11.25
N LEU A 129 1.59 -2.08 -11.20
CA LEU A 129 2.48 -1.06 -11.77
C LEU A 129 3.85 -1.03 -11.05
N SER A 130 3.87 -1.16 -9.72
CA SER A 130 5.13 -1.24 -8.97
C SER A 130 5.96 -2.47 -9.33
N LEU A 131 5.31 -3.62 -9.56
CA LEU A 131 5.96 -4.84 -9.97
C LEU A 131 6.46 -4.76 -11.42
N ALA A 132 5.65 -4.16 -12.30
CA ALA A 132 6.04 -3.87 -13.68
C ALA A 132 7.31 -3.01 -13.72
N TRP A 133 7.33 -1.90 -12.96
CA TRP A 133 8.52 -1.06 -12.79
C TRP A 133 9.72 -1.85 -12.27
N TYR A 134 9.54 -2.71 -11.27
CA TYR A 134 10.67 -3.42 -10.68
C TYR A 134 11.37 -4.31 -11.71
N ILE A 135 10.58 -4.97 -12.55
CA ILE A 135 11.07 -5.91 -13.56
C ILE A 135 11.70 -5.16 -14.74
N THR A 136 10.99 -4.20 -15.34
CA THR A 136 11.45 -3.50 -16.56
C THR A 136 12.37 -2.32 -16.30
N ARG A 137 12.27 -1.71 -15.11
CA ARG A 137 12.88 -0.41 -14.75
C ARG A 137 12.39 0.78 -15.57
N ASP A 138 11.26 0.65 -16.25
CA ASP A 138 10.61 1.77 -16.94
C ASP A 138 9.90 2.68 -15.93
N SER A 139 10.37 3.92 -15.80
CA SER A 139 9.91 4.87 -14.78
C SER A 139 8.43 5.23 -14.89
N ARG A 140 7.84 5.12 -16.08
CA ARG A 140 6.41 5.44 -16.32
C ARG A 140 5.49 4.64 -15.41
N TYR A 141 5.83 3.38 -15.13
CA TYR A 141 5.07 2.52 -14.23
C TYR A 141 5.20 2.97 -12.77
N ALA A 142 6.39 3.37 -12.33
CA ALA A 142 6.58 3.89 -10.96
C ALA A 142 5.85 5.22 -10.77
N GLU A 143 5.96 6.13 -11.73
CA GLU A 143 5.27 7.43 -11.70
C GLU A 143 3.75 7.26 -11.62
N LYS A 144 3.18 6.34 -12.42
CA LYS A 144 1.74 6.04 -12.35
C LYS A 144 1.35 5.41 -11.01
N ALA A 145 2.15 4.48 -10.48
CA ALA A 145 1.88 3.87 -9.17
C ALA A 145 1.88 4.93 -8.05
N ILE A 146 2.87 5.84 -8.07
CA ILE A 146 2.96 6.96 -7.14
C ILE A 146 1.73 7.87 -7.27
N GLN A 147 1.33 8.23 -8.50
CA GLN A 147 0.13 9.04 -8.73
C GLN A 147 -1.13 8.44 -8.09
N ILE A 148 -1.33 7.13 -8.22
CA ILE A 148 -2.49 6.44 -7.63
C ILE A 148 -2.41 6.47 -6.10
N MET A 149 -1.24 6.12 -5.52
CA MET A 149 -1.05 6.12 -4.07
C MET A 149 -1.19 7.53 -3.45
N ASP A 150 -0.67 8.55 -4.11
CA ASP A 150 -0.76 9.94 -3.65
C ASP A 150 -2.21 10.45 -3.68
N ALA A 151 -2.96 10.11 -4.75
CA ALA A 151 -4.37 10.49 -4.87
C ALA A 151 -5.24 9.89 -3.73
N TRP A 152 -5.02 8.63 -3.40
CA TRP A 152 -5.75 7.95 -2.31
C TRP A 152 -5.33 8.43 -0.93
N SER A 153 -4.02 8.49 -0.67
CA SER A 153 -3.50 8.91 0.65
C SER A 153 -3.87 10.34 1.01
N ALA A 154 -4.00 11.23 0.03
CA ALA A 154 -4.48 12.60 0.26
C ALA A 154 -5.97 12.66 0.64
N THR A 155 -6.79 11.74 0.12
CA THR A 155 -8.25 11.85 0.13
C THR A 155 -8.90 10.99 1.21
N ILE A 156 -8.50 9.73 1.35
CA ILE A 156 -9.20 8.75 2.20
C ILE A 156 -9.13 9.15 3.68
N LYS A 157 -10.26 9.01 4.37
CA LYS A 157 -10.43 9.35 5.79
C LYS A 157 -11.03 8.22 6.60
N ASP A 158 -11.96 7.48 6.02
CA ASP A 158 -12.69 6.46 6.76
C ASP A 158 -13.20 5.32 5.87
N HIS A 159 -13.40 4.16 6.49
CA HIS A 159 -14.10 3.01 5.93
C HIS A 159 -15.31 2.71 6.80
N THR A 160 -16.50 2.68 6.22
CA THR A 160 -17.76 2.55 6.97
C THR A 160 -18.58 1.33 6.54
N ASN A 161 -19.58 1.00 7.37
CA ASN A 161 -20.53 -0.11 7.19
C ASN A 161 -19.89 -1.50 7.47
N SER A 162 -20.68 -2.58 7.41
CA SER A 162 -20.34 -3.88 8.01
C SER A 162 -19.07 -4.52 7.43
N ASN A 163 -18.76 -4.25 6.16
CA ASN A 163 -17.58 -4.79 5.48
C ASN A 163 -16.34 -3.90 5.58
N ALA A 164 -16.40 -2.76 6.26
CA ALA A 164 -15.26 -1.86 6.42
C ALA A 164 -13.98 -2.56 6.91
N PRO A 165 -14.00 -3.42 7.96
CA PRO A 165 -12.79 -4.09 8.42
C PRO A 165 -12.17 -5.02 7.38
N LEU A 166 -13.01 -5.76 6.65
CA LEU A 166 -12.57 -6.67 5.59
C LEU A 166 -11.97 -5.89 4.40
N GLN A 167 -12.66 -4.83 3.98
CA GLN A 167 -12.20 -3.98 2.88
C GLN A 167 -10.85 -3.34 3.23
N THR A 168 -10.72 -2.78 4.43
CA THR A 168 -9.50 -2.15 4.92
C THR A 168 -8.34 -3.14 4.97
N GLY A 169 -8.58 -4.36 5.46
CA GLY A 169 -7.55 -5.41 5.49
C GLY A 169 -7.09 -5.82 4.10
N TRP A 170 -8.02 -6.02 3.17
CA TRP A 170 -7.68 -6.40 1.79
C TRP A 170 -6.95 -5.28 1.06
N ALA A 171 -7.52 -4.07 1.00
CA ALA A 171 -6.88 -2.92 0.35
C ALA A 171 -5.52 -2.62 1.00
N GLY A 172 -5.47 -2.61 2.33
CA GLY A 172 -4.27 -2.39 3.14
C GLY A 172 -3.11 -3.33 2.81
N SER A 173 -3.39 -4.59 2.46
CA SER A 173 -2.36 -5.55 2.05
C SER A 173 -1.80 -5.32 0.63
N SER A 174 -2.54 -4.61 -0.22
CA SER A 174 -2.18 -4.38 -1.63
C SER A 174 -1.41 -3.08 -1.84
N TRP A 175 -1.64 -2.07 -1.00
CA TRP A 175 -0.91 -0.79 -1.01
C TRP A 175 0.61 -0.85 -0.76
N PRO A 176 1.21 -1.78 0.03
CA PRO A 176 2.63 -1.74 0.41
C PRO A 176 3.65 -1.98 -0.72
N GLY A 177 3.31 -1.81 -1.99
CA GLY A 177 4.20 -2.03 -3.14
C GLY A 177 5.18 -0.90 -3.48
N ARG A 178 5.21 0.23 -2.75
CA ARG A 178 5.95 1.43 -3.20
C ARG A 178 7.45 1.18 -3.37
N PRO A 179 8.00 1.19 -4.59
CA PRO A 179 9.43 1.18 -4.76
C PRO A 179 10.02 2.55 -4.41
N ARG A 180 11.10 2.58 -3.64
CA ARG A 180 11.89 3.79 -3.45
C ARG A 180 12.56 4.13 -4.79
N SER A 181 12.06 5.15 -5.48
CA SER A 181 12.88 5.89 -6.43
C SER A 181 14.09 6.44 -5.67
N SER A 182 15.29 6.12 -6.13
CA SER A 182 16.51 6.79 -5.70
C SER A 182 16.55 8.21 -6.29
N ALA A 183 15.54 9.02 -5.96
CA ALA A 183 15.72 10.45 -5.93
C ALA A 183 16.25 10.74 -4.53
N THR A 184 17.53 11.10 -4.44
CA THR A 184 18.08 11.74 -3.26
C THR A 184 17.11 12.85 -2.86
N ALA A 185 16.52 12.71 -1.68
CA ALA A 185 15.78 13.77 -1.04
C ALA A 185 16.78 14.88 -0.71
N THR A 186 17.06 15.75 -1.67
CA THR A 186 17.54 17.08 -1.37
C THR A 186 16.38 17.76 -0.67
N THR A 187 16.51 17.91 0.65
CA THR A 187 15.65 18.70 1.51
C THR A 187 15.23 19.98 0.80
N ALA A 188 14.01 20.00 0.27
CA ALA A 188 13.39 21.24 -0.17
C ALA A 188 13.10 22.05 1.09
N GLY A 189 13.98 23.01 1.37
CA GLY A 189 13.74 24.02 2.40
C GLY A 189 12.45 24.79 2.10
N PRO A 190 11.87 25.44 3.13
CA PRO A 190 10.63 26.21 2.96
C PRO A 190 10.81 27.30 1.90
N PRO A 191 9.75 27.64 1.14
CA PRO A 191 9.84 28.62 0.06
C PRO A 191 10.31 29.99 0.59
N PRO A 192 11.13 30.74 -0.18
CA PRO A 192 11.59 32.05 0.27
C PRO A 192 10.40 32.98 0.44
N ARG A 193 10.34 33.64 1.60
CA ARG A 193 9.39 34.74 1.84
C ARG A 193 9.72 35.86 0.86
N SER A 194 8.74 36.22 0.04
CA SER A 194 8.77 37.41 -0.82
C SER A 194 9.04 38.65 0.03
N THR A 195 10.28 39.12 0.04
CA THR A 195 10.62 40.49 0.49
C THR A 195 10.38 41.41 -0.70
N ALA A 196 9.17 41.95 -0.77
CA ALA A 196 8.86 43.10 -1.61
C ALA A 196 9.70 44.30 -1.13
N SER A 197 10.89 44.44 -1.69
CA SER A 197 11.77 45.59 -1.50
C SER A 197 11.22 46.73 -2.35
N ARG A 198 10.50 47.66 -1.74
CA ARG A 198 10.12 48.94 -2.35
C ARG A 198 11.39 49.74 -2.60
N PRO A 199 11.69 50.19 -3.83
CA PRO A 199 12.85 51.03 -4.06
C PRO A 199 12.64 52.43 -3.47
N CYS A 200 13.70 52.89 -2.81
CA CYS A 200 13.85 54.14 -2.10
C CYS A 200 13.59 55.38 -2.96
N CYS A 201 13.15 56.42 -2.25
CA CYS A 201 13.24 57.85 -2.57
C CYS A 201 14.20 58.21 -3.72
N ALA A 202 13.64 58.78 -4.79
CA ALA A 202 14.35 59.67 -5.70
C ALA A 202 13.67 61.05 -5.65
N PRO A 203 14.44 62.16 -5.63
CA PRO A 203 13.90 63.51 -5.47
C PRO A 203 13.21 64.01 -6.73
N SER A 204 12.13 64.75 -6.52
CA SER A 204 11.29 65.36 -7.56
C SER A 204 12.02 66.52 -8.25
N THR A 205 12.29 66.37 -9.55
CA THR A 205 12.51 67.52 -10.44
C THR A 205 11.27 67.76 -11.27
N SER A 206 10.58 68.85 -10.93
CA SER A 206 9.50 69.43 -11.69
C SER A 206 9.95 69.82 -13.10
N ARG A 207 9.24 69.37 -14.13
CA ARG A 207 9.05 70.22 -15.31
C ARG A 207 7.66 70.05 -15.92
N ARG A 208 7.02 71.21 -15.94
CA ARG A 208 5.72 71.61 -16.46
C ARG A 208 5.67 71.50 -17.99
N SER A 209 4.49 71.15 -18.51
CA SER A 209 3.78 71.80 -19.64
C SER A 209 2.92 70.75 -20.36
N SER A 210 1.59 70.88 -20.25
CA SER A 210 0.69 71.33 -21.33
C SER A 210 0.33 70.21 -22.31
N ALA A 211 -0.85 70.05 -22.89
CA ALA A 211 -2.21 70.55 -22.72
C ALA A 211 -3.00 69.79 -23.83
N ALA A 212 -4.23 69.36 -23.52
CA ALA A 212 -5.37 69.19 -24.42
C ALA A 212 -5.21 68.53 -25.82
N ARG A 213 -5.89 67.38 -26.05
CA ARG A 213 -7.14 67.30 -26.84
C ARG A 213 -7.64 65.85 -26.99
N THR A 214 -8.92 65.63 -26.69
CA THR A 214 -9.82 64.56 -27.14
C THR A 214 -10.20 64.75 -28.64
N PRO A 215 -11.08 63.95 -29.26
CA PRO A 215 -11.05 62.50 -29.52
C PRO A 215 -11.35 62.20 -31.02
N THR A 216 -11.05 61.01 -31.55
CA THR A 216 -11.75 60.55 -32.77
C THR A 216 -11.94 59.04 -32.79
N ALA A 217 -13.20 58.65 -32.95
CA ALA A 217 -13.67 57.30 -33.18
C ALA A 217 -13.68 56.96 -34.68
N THR A 218 -13.35 55.72 -35.00
CA THR A 218 -13.74 54.92 -36.19
C THR A 218 -13.44 53.47 -35.78
N GLY A 219 -14.32 52.47 -35.76
CA GLY A 219 -15.54 52.26 -36.51
C GLY A 219 -15.30 51.14 -37.55
N SER A 220 -15.85 49.94 -37.28
CA SER A 220 -16.21 48.84 -38.20
C SER A 220 -15.12 48.19 -39.07
N TRP A 221 -14.80 46.91 -38.83
CA TRP A 221 -15.46 45.70 -39.37
C TRP A 221 -15.32 44.54 -38.37
#